data_AF-A0A4Z1L245-F1
#
_entry.id   AF-A0A4Z1L245-F1
#
_cell.length_a   1.000
_cell.length_b   1.000
_cell.length_c   1.000
_cell.angle_alpha   90.00
_cell.angle_beta   90.00
_cell.angle_gamma   90.00
#
_symmetry.space_group_name_H-M   'P 1'
#
loop_
_entity.id
_entity.type
_entity.pdbx_description
1 polymer ?
#
loop_
_entity_poly.entity_id
_entity_poly.type
_entity_poly.pdbx_seq_one_letter_code
_entity_poly.pdbx_strand_id
1 'polypeptide(L)'
;MHPPGNPRPCSSVYSQDEDPFGDNFSLEDLARRVDESTKVSESNTLVQLGIENQILSQHVAYYQREWDALIDLLEELIDAVLLITSTLKNFNHKREEAETAWLAFWGIKEEASCINWI
;
A
#
# COMPACT_ATOMS: atom_id res chain seq x y z
N MET A 1 37.08 69.03 -26.83
CA MET A 1 37.52 67.99 -27.78
C MET A 1 37.19 66.64 -27.18
N HIS A 2 36.12 65.98 -27.66
CA HIS A 2 35.77 64.60 -27.27
C HIS A 2 36.57 63.62 -28.13
N PRO A 3 37.08 62.50 -27.58
CA PRO A 3 37.67 61.45 -28.42
C PRO A 3 36.56 60.67 -29.15
N PRO A 4 36.83 60.16 -30.36
CA PRO A 4 35.84 59.40 -31.12
C PRO A 4 35.58 58.06 -30.44
N GLY A 5 34.29 57.71 -30.27
CA GLY A 5 33.88 56.43 -29.72
C GLY A 5 34.28 55.28 -30.64
N ASN A 6 34.90 54.25 -30.06
CA ASN A 6 35.15 52.98 -30.76
C ASN A 6 33.82 52.40 -31.28
N PRO A 7 33.72 52.03 -32.56
CA PRO A 7 32.56 51.29 -33.03
C PRO A 7 32.55 49.91 -32.35
N ARG A 8 31.40 49.51 -31.81
CA ARG A 8 31.19 48.15 -31.32
C ARG A 8 31.40 47.17 -32.47
N PRO A 9 32.08 46.02 -32.26
CA PRO A 9 32.09 44.96 -33.24
C PRO A 9 30.64 44.53 -33.50
N CYS A 10 30.18 44.67 -34.73
CA CYS A 10 28.91 44.08 -35.14
C CYS A 10 29.06 42.56 -35.02
N SER A 11 28.24 41.97 -34.16
CA SER A 11 28.04 40.53 -34.05
C SER A 11 27.52 40.00 -35.40
N SER A 12 28.43 39.56 -36.26
CA SER A 12 28.11 38.64 -37.36
C SER A 12 29.13 37.51 -37.37
N VAL A 13 29.05 36.67 -36.32
CA VAL A 13 29.85 35.43 -36.20
C VAL A 13 29.20 34.27 -36.98
N TYR A 14 28.13 34.53 -37.73
CA TYR A 14 27.53 33.57 -38.65
C TYR A 14 27.72 34.06 -40.09
N SER A 15 28.95 33.99 -40.56
CA SER A 15 29.25 34.10 -42.00
C SER A 15 30.24 33.01 -42.34
N GLN A 16 29.68 31.84 -42.60
CA GLN A 16 30.04 30.99 -43.73
C GLN A 16 31.53 30.61 -43.82
N ASP A 17 31.95 29.67 -42.98
CA ASP A 17 33.02 28.75 -43.34
C ASP A 17 32.36 27.44 -43.81
N GLU A 18 32.67 27.04 -45.04
CA GLU A 18 32.25 25.75 -45.61
C GLU A 18 32.88 24.61 -44.82
N ASP A 19 32.09 24.01 -43.93
CA ASP A 19 32.46 22.76 -43.28
C ASP A 19 32.25 21.62 -44.29
N PRO A 20 33.26 20.81 -44.65
CA PRO A 20 33.12 19.69 -45.60
C PRO A 20 32.23 18.56 -45.07
N PHE A 21 31.80 18.66 -43.81
CA PHE A 21 30.80 17.81 -43.15
C PHE A 21 29.52 18.59 -42.83
N GLY A 22 29.27 19.69 -43.55
CA GLY A 22 28.21 20.66 -43.33
C GLY A 22 26.80 20.07 -43.39
N ASP A 23 26.40 19.46 -42.28
CA ASP A 23 25.01 19.24 -41.94
C ASP A 23 24.39 20.63 -41.68
N ASN A 24 23.92 21.24 -42.77
CA ASN A 24 23.01 22.38 -42.71
C ASN A 24 21.69 21.89 -42.11
N PHE A 25 21.61 21.80 -40.78
CA PHE A 25 20.36 21.45 -40.11
C PHE A 25 19.33 22.53 -40.41
N SER A 26 18.34 22.20 -41.23
CA SER A 26 17.16 23.05 -41.41
C SER A 26 16.43 23.16 -40.07
N LEU A 27 15.82 24.31 -39.80
CA LEU A 27 14.94 24.47 -38.63
C LEU A 27 13.85 23.38 -38.59
N GLU A 28 13.42 22.93 -39.76
CA GLU A 28 12.48 21.82 -39.94
C GLU A 28 13.05 20.47 -39.45
N ASP A 29 14.34 20.22 -39.67
CA ASP A 29 15.01 19.01 -39.19
C ASP A 29 15.14 19.01 -37.67
N LEU A 30 15.41 20.18 -37.09
CA LEU A 30 15.44 20.34 -35.64
C LEU A 30 14.04 20.13 -35.03
N ALA A 31 13.00 20.74 -35.63
CA ALA A 31 11.61 20.57 -35.20
C ALA A 31 11.18 19.09 -35.25
N ARG A 32 11.52 18.39 -36.33
CA ARG A 32 11.25 16.95 -36.48
C ARG A 32 11.97 16.11 -35.43
N ARG A 33 13.25 16.39 -35.14
CA ARG A 33 14.02 15.66 -34.10
C ARG A 33 13.47 15.92 -32.69
N VAL A 34 13.02 17.14 -32.41
CA VAL A 34 12.37 17.45 -31.13
C VAL A 34 11.06 16.69 -31.00
N ASP A 35 10.20 16.71 -32.03
CA ASP A 35 8.93 15.96 -32.03
C ASP A 35 9.15 14.45 -31.88
N GLU A 36 10.15 13.88 -32.56
CA GLU A 36 10.54 12.48 -32.42
C GLU A 36 11.04 12.16 -31.00
N SER A 37 11.90 13.01 -30.43
CA SER A 37 12.38 12.88 -29.06
C SER A 37 11.23 12.95 -28.04
N THR A 38 10.30 13.88 -28.23
CA THR A 38 9.11 14.00 -27.38
C THR A 38 8.25 12.74 -27.46
N LYS A 39 7.95 12.22 -28.66
CA LYS A 39 7.20 10.97 -28.83
C LYS A 39 7.87 9.77 -28.19
N VAL A 40 9.19 9.65 -28.32
CA VAL A 40 9.96 8.58 -27.66
C VAL A 40 9.88 8.72 -26.14
N SER A 41 9.99 9.95 -25.62
CA SER A 41 9.87 10.20 -24.17
C SER A 41 8.49 9.84 -23.63
N GLU A 42 7.42 10.23 -24.33
CA GLU A 42 6.04 9.91 -23.97
C GLU A 42 5.80 8.39 -24.00
N SER A 43 6.28 7.72 -25.04
CA SER A 43 6.19 6.26 -25.15
C SER A 43 6.91 5.57 -23.99
N ASN A 44 8.11 6.04 -23.61
CA ASN A 44 8.85 5.47 -22.49
C ASN A 44 8.11 5.68 -21.17
N THR A 45 7.53 6.86 -20.95
CA THR A 45 6.71 7.14 -19.77
C THR A 45 5.48 6.24 -19.72
N LEU A 46 4.80 6.02 -20.84
CA LEU A 46 3.65 5.11 -20.90
C LEU A 46 4.03 3.67 -20.59
N VAL A 47 5.17 3.18 -21.10
CA VAL A 47 5.68 1.85 -20.78
C VAL A 47 5.98 1.74 -19.28
N GLN A 48 6.65 2.73 -18.70
CA GLN A 48 6.97 2.75 -17.28
C GLN A 48 5.69 2.73 -16.42
N LEU A 49 4.72 3.62 -16.72
CA LEU A 49 3.44 3.65 -16.02
C LEU A 49 2.67 2.33 -16.18
N GLY A 50 2.77 1.68 -17.34
CA GLY A 50 2.17 0.35 -17.57
C GLY A 50 2.76 -0.71 -16.65
N ILE A 51 4.09 -0.73 -16.49
CA ILE A 51 4.79 -1.66 -15.58
C ILE A 51 4.41 -1.38 -14.13
N GLU A 52 4.44 -0.11 -13.71
CA GLU A 52 4.08 0.28 -12.34
C GLU A 52 2.63 -0.08 -12.00
N ASN A 53 1.71 0.13 -12.94
CA ASN A 53 0.31 -0.23 -12.77
C ASN A 53 0.11 -1.75 -12.68
N GLN A 54 0.85 -2.53 -13.48
CA GLN A 54 0.83 -3.99 -13.40
C GLN A 54 1.34 -4.48 -12.04
N ILE A 55 2.45 -3.92 -11.55
CA ILE A 55 3.00 -4.26 -10.22
C ILE A 55 1.99 -3.91 -9.12
N LEU A 56 1.39 -2.72 -9.20
CA LEU A 56 0.41 -2.29 -8.20
C LEU A 56 -0.82 -3.20 -8.19
N SER A 57 -1.31 -3.59 -9.37
CA SER A 57 -2.42 -4.53 -9.53
C SER A 57 -2.10 -5.90 -8.91
N GLN A 58 -0.87 -6.39 -9.09
CA GLN A 58 -0.43 -7.63 -8.45
C GLN A 58 -0.37 -7.52 -6.93
N HIS A 59 0.14 -6.40 -6.40
CA HIS A 59 0.13 -6.16 -4.96
C HIS A 59 -1.28 -6.08 -4.39
N VAL A 60 -2.20 -5.40 -5.06
CA VAL A 60 -3.61 -5.33 -4.63
C VAL A 60 -4.21 -6.73 -4.56
N ALA A 61 -4.03 -7.54 -5.60
CA ALA A 61 -4.53 -8.92 -5.61
C ALA A 61 -3.89 -9.79 -4.52
N TYR A 62 -2.60 -9.61 -4.25
CA TYR A 62 -1.90 -10.29 -3.15
C TYR A 62 -2.50 -9.90 -1.80
N TYR A 63 -2.59 -8.60 -1.50
CA TYR A 63 -3.11 -8.13 -0.22
C TYR A 63 -4.57 -8.49 -0.03
N GLN A 64 -5.40 -8.49 -1.08
CA GLN A 64 -6.78 -8.95 -0.98
C GLN A 64 -6.85 -10.40 -0.49
N ARG A 65 -6.04 -11.30 -1.07
CA ARG A 65 -6.00 -12.71 -0.63
C ARG A 65 -5.54 -12.87 0.82
N GLU A 66 -4.51 -12.13 1.21
CA GLU A 66 -4.01 -12.14 2.59
C GLU A 66 -5.07 -11.61 3.58
N TRP A 67 -5.79 -10.56 3.18
CA TRP A 67 -6.90 -10.02 3.97
C TRP A 67 -8.03 -11.02 4.12
N ASP A 68 -8.44 -11.68 3.03
CA ASP A 68 -9.48 -12.71 3.09
C ASP A 68 -9.08 -13.86 4.02
N ALA A 69 -7.85 -14.36 3.91
CA ALA A 69 -7.33 -15.40 4.79
C ALA A 69 -7.27 -14.98 6.27
N LEU A 70 -6.96 -13.70 6.54
CA LEU A 70 -6.97 -13.16 7.90
C LEU A 70 -8.38 -13.08 8.49
N ILE A 71 -9.37 -12.74 7.66
CA ILE A 71 -10.79 -12.73 8.07
C ILE A 71 -11.24 -14.15 8.40
N ASP A 72 -10.94 -15.14 7.55
CA ASP A 72 -11.26 -16.55 7.81
C ASP A 72 -10.66 -17.02 9.14
N LEU A 73 -9.39 -16.68 9.40
CA LEU A 73 -8.72 -17.02 10.67
C LEU A 73 -9.39 -16.35 11.88
N LEU A 74 -9.85 -15.11 11.72
CA LEU A 74 -10.53 -14.39 12.79
C LEU A 74 -11.90 -15.01 13.11
N GLU A 75 -12.63 -15.46 12.09
CA GLU A 75 -13.89 -16.18 12.26
C GLU A 75 -13.67 -17.49 13.03
N GLU A 76 -12.68 -18.30 12.62
CA GLU A 76 -12.32 -19.53 13.35
C GLU A 76 -11.92 -19.26 14.81
N LEU A 77 -11.19 -18.18 15.07
CA LEU A 77 -10.80 -17.78 16.41
C LEU A 77 -12.02 -17.43 17.27
N ILE A 78 -12.99 -16.69 16.71
CA ILE A 78 -14.22 -16.33 17.41
C ILE A 78 -15.00 -17.60 17.77
N ASP A 79 -15.15 -18.53 16.84
CA ASP A 79 -15.83 -19.80 17.06
C ASP A 79 -15.14 -20.63 18.15
N ALA A 80 -13.81 -20.69 18.14
CA ALA A 80 -13.03 -21.37 19.17
C ALA A 80 -13.27 -20.75 20.56
N VAL A 81 -13.29 -19.41 20.67
CA VAL A 81 -13.56 -18.70 21.92
C VAL A 81 -14.98 -18.98 22.42
N LEU A 82 -15.97 -18.98 21.52
CA LEU A 82 -17.36 -19.33 21.87
C LEU A 82 -17.46 -20.77 22.38
N LEU A 83 -16.77 -21.70 21.74
CA LEU A 83 -16.74 -23.10 22.18
C LEU A 83 -16.09 -23.24 23.56
N ILE A 84 -14.94 -22.60 23.79
CA ILE A 84 -14.23 -22.63 25.08
C ILE A 84 -15.10 -22.04 26.19
N THR A 85 -15.72 -20.88 25.95
CA THR A 85 -16.56 -20.24 26.95
C THR A 85 -17.81 -21.07 27.27
N SER A 86 -18.44 -21.68 26.27
CA SER A 86 -19.57 -22.59 26.49
C SER A 86 -19.17 -23.84 27.27
N THR A 87 -18.04 -24.45 26.93
CA THR A 87 -17.55 -25.66 27.61
C THR A 87 -17.15 -25.37 29.05
N LEU A 88 -16.53 -24.22 29.33
CA LEU A 88 -16.20 -23.78 30.67
C LEU A 88 -17.45 -23.56 31.54
N LYS A 89 -18.49 -22.92 30.98
CA LYS A 89 -19.78 -22.77 31.68
C LYS A 89 -20.39 -24.12 32.03
N ASN A 90 -20.42 -25.05 31.08
CA ASN A 90 -20.95 -26.40 31.29
C ASN A 90 -20.13 -27.17 32.34
N PHE A 91 -18.81 -27.03 32.34
CA PHE A 91 -17.94 -27.64 33.34
C PHE A 91 -18.24 -27.11 34.74
N ASN A 92 -18.31 -25.78 34.89
CA ASN A 92 -18.61 -25.16 36.19
C ASN A 92 -19.97 -25.60 36.73
N HIS A 93 -20.98 -25.66 35.87
CA HIS A 93 -22.30 -26.15 36.26
C HIS A 93 -22.26 -27.61 36.75
N LYS A 94 -21.62 -28.51 35.98
CA LYS A 94 -21.46 -29.92 36.39
C LYS A 94 -20.64 -30.07 37.67
N ARG A 95 -19.65 -29.20 37.88
CA ARG A 95 -18.85 -29.17 39.10
C ARG A 95 -19.72 -28.81 40.31
N GLU A 96 -20.55 -27.77 40.18
CA GLU A 96 -21.51 -27.36 41.23
C GLU A 96 -22.55 -28.46 41.50
N GLU A 97 -23.08 -29.11 40.47
CA GLU A 97 -24.00 -30.25 40.63
C GLU A 97 -23.34 -31.42 41.36
N ALA A 98 -22.11 -31.77 41.00
CA ALA A 98 -21.35 -32.84 41.63
C ALA A 98 -21.02 -32.52 43.09
N GLU A 99 -20.63 -31.27 43.38
CA GLU A 99 -20.37 -30.76 44.73
C GLU A 99 -21.64 -30.83 45.58
N THR A 100 -22.77 -30.36 45.06
CA THR A 100 -24.08 -30.42 45.74
C THR A 100 -24.48 -31.87 46.04
N ALA A 101 -24.35 -32.77 45.06
CA ALA A 101 -24.66 -34.18 45.23
C ALA A 101 -23.74 -34.86 46.26
N TRP A 102 -22.46 -34.50 46.26
CA TRP A 102 -21.48 -35.00 47.23
C TRP A 102 -21.79 -34.53 48.65
N LEU A 103 -22.09 -33.24 48.84
CA LEU A 103 -22.49 -32.71 50.16
C LEU A 103 -23.78 -33.36 50.66
N ALA A 104 -24.77 -33.54 49.78
CA ALA A 104 -26.02 -34.21 50.10
C ALA A 104 -25.82 -35.67 50.51
N PHE A 105 -24.89 -36.40 49.88
CA PHE A 105 -24.52 -37.76 50.28
C PHE A 105 -24.01 -37.82 51.73
N TRP A 106 -23.30 -36.79 52.18
CA TRP A 106 -22.82 -36.67 53.57
C TRP A 106 -23.86 -36.04 54.54
N GLY A 107 -25.05 -35.70 54.06
CA GLY A 107 -26.09 -35.05 54.86
C GLY A 107 -25.79 -33.59 55.23
N ILE A 108 -24.79 -32.97 54.58
CA ILE A 108 -24.44 -31.57 54.78
C ILE A 108 -25.35 -30.72 53.88
N LYS A 109 -26.11 -29.81 54.48
CA LYS A 109 -26.84 -28.77 53.73
C LYS A 109 -26.03 -27.49 53.81
N GLU A 110 -25.69 -26.92 52.66
CA GLU A 110 -25.17 -25.56 52.61
C GLU A 110 -26.21 -24.60 53.18
N GLU A 111 -25.85 -23.87 54.24
CA GLU A 111 -26.63 -22.72 54.67
C GLU A 111 -26.44 -21.62 53.62
N ALA A 112 -27.52 -21.24 52.94
CA ALA A 112 -27.52 -20.12 52.03
C ALA A 112 -27.10 -18.86 52.80
N SER A 113 -25.85 -18.43 52.62
CA SER A 113 -25.37 -17.15 53.13
C SER A 113 -25.98 -16.03 52.29
N CYS A 114 -27.25 -15.73 52.56
CA CYS A 114 -27.85 -14.48 52.15
C CYS A 114 -27.11 -13.36 52.90
N ILE A 115 -26.03 -12.85 52.32
CA ILE A 115 -25.37 -11.65 52.83
C ILE A 115 -26.28 -10.46 52.47
N ASN A 116 -27.22 -10.16 53.37
CA ASN A 116 -27.98 -8.91 53.35
C ASN A 116 -27.05 -7.78 53.76
N TRP A 117 -26.55 -7.02 52.79
CA TRP A 117 -25.97 -5.70 53.06
C TRP A 117 -27.12 -4.69 53.12
N ILE A 118 -27.46 -4.26 54.34
CA ILE A 118 -28.13 -2.98 54.62
C ILE A 118 -27.03 -1.98 54.98
#